data_AF-K0ZYS4-F1
#
_entry.id   AF-K0ZYS4-F1
#
_cell.length_a   1.000
_cell.length_b   1.000
_cell.length_c   1.000
_cell.angle_alpha   90.00
_cell.angle_beta   90.00
_cell.angle_gamma   90.00
#
_symmetry.space_group_name_H-M   'P 1'
#
loop_
_entity.id
_entity.type
_entity.pdbx_description
1 polymer ?
#
loop_
_entity_poly.entity_id
_entity_poly.type
_entity_poly.pdbx_seq_one_letter_code
_entity_poly.pdbx_strand_id
1 'polypeptide(L)' 'MNLNQLDIIVSDVPQVCADLERILDKKPDYVDDSFAQFTIGSHCLMLSQNHLIPLE' A
#
# COMPACT_ATOMS: atom_id res chain seq x y z
N MET A 1 -13.83 -15.60 3.08
CA MET A 1 -13.60 -14.62 2.00
C MET A 1 -12.11 -14.67 1.67
N ASN A 2 -11.74 -14.82 0.39
CA ASN A 2 -10.33 -14.91 -0.03
C ASN A 2 -9.90 -13.56 -0.60
N LEU A 3 -9.48 -12.64 0.28
CA LEU A 3 -8.99 -11.33 -0.14
C LEU A 3 -7.62 -11.52 -0.80
N ASN A 4 -7.44 -11.13 -2.05
CA ASN A 4 -6.11 -11.22 -2.68
C ASN A 4 -5.30 -9.95 -2.42
N GLN A 5 -5.94 -8.80 -2.63
CA GLN A 5 -5.31 -7.49 -2.62
C GLN A 5 -6.25 -6.45 -2.01
N LEU A 6 -5.66 -5.48 -1.33
CA LEU A 6 -6.31 -4.26 -0.86
C LEU A 6 -5.55 -3.05 -1.42
N ASP A 7 -6.22 -2.23 -2.23
CA ASP A 7 -5.69 -0.97 -2.75
C ASP A 7 -6.26 0.20 -1.94
N ILE A 8 -5.38 1.03 -1.39
CA ILE A 8 -5.74 2.23 -0.64
C ILE A 8 -5.16 3.45 -1.38
N ILE A 9 -6.00 4.46 -1.58
CA ILE A 9 -5.59 5.72 -2.16
C ILE A 9 -5.29 6.70 -1.04
N VAL A 10 -4.10 7.29 -1.08
CA VAL A 10 -3.58 8.16 -0.03
C VAL A 10 -3.00 9.43 -0.64
N SER A 11 -3.10 10.56 0.05
CA SER A 11 -2.57 11.83 -0.46
C SER A 11 -1.05 11.94 -0.41
N ASP A 12 -0.40 11.15 0.45
CA ASP A 12 1.05 11.16 0.68
C ASP A 12 1.51 9.71 0.91
N VAL A 13 2.09 9.10 -0.12
CA VAL A 13 2.52 7.71 -0.07
C VAL A 13 3.73 7.51 0.84
N PRO A 14 4.83 8.30 0.75
CA PRO A 14 5.97 8.16 1.63
C PRO A 14 5.62 8.24 3.12
N GLN A 15 4.80 9.22 3.51
CA GLN A 15 4.42 9.39 4.92
C GLN A 15 3.59 8.21 5.42
N VAL A 16 2.55 7.81 4.68
CA VAL A 16 1.70 6.67 5.09
C VAL A 16 2.49 5.36 5.08
N CYS A 17 3.41 5.19 4.13
CA CYS A 17 4.30 4.03 4.09
C CYS A 17 5.18 3.96 5.35
N ALA A 18 5.77 5.08 5.79
CA ALA A 18 6.57 5.12 7.02
C ALA A 18 5.74 4.82 8.28
N ASP A 19 4.50 5.31 8.34
CA ASP A 19 3.58 5.01 9.44
C ASP A 19 3.20 3.53 9.47
N LEU A 20 2.91 2.93 8.31
CA LEU A 20 2.60 1.50 8.21
C LEU A 20 3.82 0.63 8.50
N GLU A 21 5.02 1.01 8.06
CA GLU A 21 6.26 0.28 8.42
C GLU A 21 6.41 0.18 9.94
N ARG A 22 6.16 1.27 10.65
CA ARG A 22 6.22 1.31 12.12
C ARG A 22 5.10 0.53 12.80
N ILE A 23 3.88 0.57 12.28
CA ILE A 23 2.72 -0.13 12.87
C ILE A 23 2.81 -1.64 12.63
N LEU A 24 3.24 -2.04 11.44
CA LEU A 24 3.33 -3.44 11.02
C LEU A 24 4.66 -4.09 11.43
N ASP A 25 5.64 -3.29 11.89
CA ASP A 25 7.03 -3.70 12.13
C ASP A 25 7.63 -4.46 10.93
N LYS A 26 7.32 -3.95 9.73
CA LYS A 26 7.68 -4.59 8.47
C LYS A 26 7.97 -3.53 7.41
N LYS A 27 9.11 -3.68 6.74
CA LYS A 27 9.47 -2.87 5.57
C LYS A 27 8.54 -3.14 4.38
N PRO A 28 8.24 -2.13 3.56
CA PRO A 28 7.55 -2.34 2.30
C PRO A 28 8.38 -3.24 1.39
N ASP A 29 7.71 -4.04 0.56
CA ASP A 29 8.39 -4.80 -0.48
C ASP A 29 8.80 -3.87 -1.64
N TYR A 30 8.08 -2.76 -1.82
CA TYR A 30 8.39 -1.69 -2.77
C TYR A 30 7.87 -0.34 -2.26
N VAL A 31 8.62 0.74 -2.50
CA VAL A 31 8.18 2.12 -2.22
C VAL A 31 8.84 3.12 -3.18
N ASP A 32 8.03 4.05 -3.68
CA ASP A 32 8.43 5.30 -4.30
C ASP A 32 7.52 6.46 -3.83
N ASP A 33 7.67 7.64 -4.43
CA ASP A 33 6.92 8.84 -4.04
C ASP A 33 5.40 8.76 -4.31
N SER A 34 4.97 7.83 -5.17
CA SER A 34 3.60 7.73 -5.71
C SER A 34 2.92 6.38 -5.44
N PHE A 35 3.69 5.36 -5.06
CA PHE A 35 3.25 3.99 -4.89
C PHE A 35 4.06 3.24 -3.82
N ALA A 36 3.39 2.41 -3.02
CA ALA A 36 4.04 1.49 -2.09
C ALA A 36 3.29 0.16 -1.97
N GLN A 37 4.01 -0.91 -1.65
CA GLN A 37 3.46 -2.26 -1.53
C GLN A 37 3.96 -2.97 -0.28
N PHE A 38 3.07 -3.68 0.40
CA PHE A 38 3.36 -4.59 1.50
C PHE A 38 2.74 -5.96 1.28
N THR A 39 3.50 -7.02 1.53
CA THR A 39 3.01 -8.39 1.66
C THR A 39 2.71 -8.66 3.12
N ILE A 40 1.41 -8.74 3.46
CA ILE A 40 0.93 -9.01 4.81
C ILE A 40 0.36 -10.43 4.84
N GLY A 41 1.15 -11.38 5.35
CA GLY A 41 0.81 -12.79 5.26
C GLY A 41 0.75 -13.26 3.80
N SER A 42 -0.42 -13.69 3.34
CA SER A 42 -0.67 -14.10 1.95
C SER A 42 -1.33 -13.01 1.09
N HIS A 43 -1.40 -11.78 1.58
CA HIS A 43 -2.18 -10.70 0.97
C HIS A 43 -1.30 -9.52 0.56
N CYS A 44 -1.70 -8.85 -0.52
CA CYS A 44 -1.03 -7.64 -0.99
C CYS A 44 -1.79 -6.39 -0.49
N LEU A 45 -1.07 -5.46 0.14
CA LEU A 45 -1.56 -4.11 0.44
C LEU A 45 -0.81 -3.12 -0.44
N MET A 46 -1.55 -2.35 -1.21
CA MET A 46 -1.02 -1.36 -2.16
C MET A 46 -1.49 0.04 -1.76
N LEU A 47 -0.55 0.97 -1.67
CA LEU A 47 -0.80 2.39 -1.47
C LEU A 47 -0.53 3.10 -2.79
N SER A 48 -1.42 3.98 -3.21
CA SER A 48 -1.25 4.77 -4.42
C SER A 48 -1.78 6.17 -4.24
N GLN A 49 -1.15 7.16 -4.90
CA GLN A 49 -1.66 8.53 -4.83
C GLN A 49 -2.92 8.76 -5.67
N ASN A 50 -3.10 7.92 -6.70
CA ASN A 50 -4.23 7.97 -7.62
C ASN A 50 -4.79 6.56 -7.80
N HIS A 51 -6.04 6.48 -8.27
CA HIS A 51 -6.62 5.20 -8.66
C HIS A 51 -5.72 4.49 -9.69
N LEU A 52 -5.21 3.31 -9.33
CA LEU A 52 -4.41 2.48 -10.25
C LEU A 52 -5.24 1.95 -11.42
N ILE A 53 -6.56 1.80 -11.22
CA ILE A 53 -7.54 1.49 -12.26
C ILE A 53 -8.56 2.64 -12.26
N PRO A 54 -8.81 3.31 -13.40
CA PRO A 54 -9.85 4.31 -13.50
C PRO A 54 -11.17 3.73 -12.99
N LEU A 55 -11.80 4.41 -12.03
CA LEU A 55 -13.18 4.09 -11.64
C LEU A 55 -14.09 4.74 -12.69
N GLU A 56 -14.77 3.91 -13.50
CA GLU A 56 -15.93 4.34 -14.29
C GLU A 56 -17.14 4.66 -13.40
#